data_AF-A0A543LJ96-F1
#
_entry.id   AF-A0A543LJ96-F1
#
_cell.length_a   1.000
_cell.length_b   1.000
_cell.length_c   1.000
_cell.angle_alpha   90.00
_cell.angle_beta   90.00
_cell.angle_gamma   90.00
#
_symmetry.space_group_name_H-M   'P 1'
#
loop_
_entity.id
_entity.type
_entity.pdbx_description
1 polymer ?
#
loop_
_entity_poly.entity_id
_entity_poly.type
_entity_poly.pdbx_seq_one_letter_code
_entity_poly.pdbx_strand_id
1 'polypeptide(L)'
;MKLPSYLVKSRHGIFYFRLTVRNESGVHERRFSLGTREPHQAKLKALYISAELKGSKVSKDYQPKNINLNDLSTFPSDEALRREIAGGDAPD
;
A
#
# COMPACT_ATOMS: atom_id res chain seq x y z
N MET A 1 16.47 -13.49 4.98
CA MET A 1 15.83 -12.68 3.92
C MET A 1 15.66 -11.26 4.44
N LYS A 2 16.15 -10.23 3.74
CA LYS A 2 16.01 -8.83 4.18
C LYS A 2 14.59 -8.35 3.88
N LEU A 3 13.84 -7.91 4.91
CA LEU A 3 12.50 -7.36 4.72
C LEU A 3 12.59 -5.89 4.27
N PRO A 4 11.69 -5.45 3.37
CA PRO A 4 11.53 -4.02 3.08
C PRO A 4 11.20 -3.22 4.35
N SER A 5 11.63 -1.95 4.43
CA SER A 5 11.46 -1.10 5.61
C SER A 5 10.00 -0.82 5.99
N TYR A 6 9.08 -0.93 5.04
CA TYR A 6 7.64 -0.80 5.25
C TYR A 6 6.97 -2.11 5.75
N LEU A 7 7.74 -3.20 5.90
CA LEU A 7 7.26 -4.49 6.40
C LEU A 7 7.96 -4.84 7.72
N VAL A 8 7.15 -5.12 8.74
CA VAL A 8 7.63 -5.54 10.06
C VAL A 8 7.01 -6.89 10.40
N LYS A 9 7.75 -7.76 11.08
CA LYS A 9 7.25 -9.07 11.55
C LYS A 9 7.19 -9.08 13.07
N SER A 10 6.09 -9.54 13.65
CA SER A 10 5.98 -9.71 15.11
C SER A 10 6.67 -10.99 15.59
N ARG A 11 6.82 -11.11 16.91
CA ARG A 11 7.28 -12.35 17.57
C ARG A 11 6.44 -13.58 17.23
N HIS A 12 5.15 -13.37 16.95
CA HIS A 12 4.18 -14.42 16.61
C HIS A 12 4.13 -14.75 15.12
N GLY A 13 5.04 -14.15 14.35
CA GLY A 13 5.18 -14.37 12.91
C GLY A 13 4.22 -13.57 12.03
N ILE A 14 3.34 -12.75 12.61
CA ILE A 14 2.39 -11.93 11.85
C ILE A 14 3.10 -10.71 11.25
N PHE A 15 2.86 -10.44 9.98
CA PHE A 15 3.39 -9.26 9.29
C PHE A 15 2.52 -8.02 9.47
N TYR A 16 3.17 -6.87 9.51
CA TYR A 16 2.58 -5.55 9.65
C TYR A 16 3.12 -4.62 8.56
N PHE A 17 2.24 -3.78 8.01
CA PHE A 17 2.62 -2.64 7.19
C PHE A 17 2.96 -1.45 8.08
N ARG A 18 4.12 -0.84 7.87
CA ARG A 18 4.63 0.32 8.61
C ARG A 18 4.45 1.58 7.76
N LEU A 19 3.52 2.44 8.17
CA LEU A 19 3.29 3.74 7.58
C LEU A 19 4.01 4.81 8.41
N THR A 20 4.99 5.48 7.82
CA THR A 20 5.67 6.63 8.43
C THR A 20 5.20 7.90 7.76
N VAL A 21 4.59 8.81 8.52
CA VAL A 21 4.14 10.13 8.07
C VAL A 21 5.03 11.18 8.72
N ARG A 22 5.59 12.08 7.90
CA ARG A 22 6.33 13.25 8.38
C ARG A 22 5.45 14.48 8.23
N ASN A 23 5.33 15.26 9.29
CA ASN A 23 4.67 16.56 9.29
C ASN A 23 5.53 17.58 10.04
N GLU A 24 5.07 18.83 10.14
CA GLU A 24 5.77 19.92 10.86
C GLU A 24 6.00 19.57 12.34
N SER A 25 5.16 18.71 12.90
CA SER A 25 5.20 18.24 14.30
C SER A 25 6.20 17.10 14.52
N GLY A 26 6.77 16.51 13.47
CA GLY A 26 7.77 15.44 13.54
C GLY A 26 7.44 14.20 12.71
N VAL A 27 7.94 13.05 13.17
CA VAL A 27 7.78 11.76 12.50
C VAL A 27 6.80 10.89 13.29
N HIS A 28 5.68 10.54 12.67
CA HIS A 28 4.68 9.65 13.25
C HIS A 28 4.68 8.31 12.52
N GLU A 29 4.67 7.22 13.29
CA GLU A 29 4.57 5.86 12.77
C GLU A 29 3.23 5.24 13.14
N ARG A 30 2.57 4.61 12.15
CA ARG A 30 1.42 3.72 12.36
C ARG A 30 1.71 2.35 11.78
N ARG A 31 1.18 1.31 12.43
CA ARG A 31 1.33 -0.07 12.00
C ARG A 31 -0.04 -0.72 11.79
N PHE A 32 -0.19 -1.42 10.68
CA PHE A 32 -1.41 -2.13 10.33
C PHE A 32 -1.09 -3.62 10.19
N SER A 33 -1.83 -4.48 10.87
CA SER A 33 -1.67 -5.93 10.72
C SER A 33 -2.05 -6.35 9.31
N LEU A 34 -1.23 -7.18 8.67
CA LEU A 34 -1.54 -7.79 7.37
C LEU A 34 -2.27 -9.14 7.54
N GLY A 35 -2.46 -9.60 8.78
CA GLY A 35 -3.21 -10.81 9.09
C GLY A 35 -2.63 -12.08 8.46
N THR A 36 -1.34 -12.10 8.14
CA THR A 36 -0.68 -13.24 7.51
C THR A 36 0.69 -13.51 8.15
N ARG A 37 1.07 -14.79 8.20
CA ARG A 37 2.42 -15.25 8.57
C ARG A 37 3.27 -15.61 7.35
N GLU A 38 2.67 -15.58 6.16
CA GLU A 38 3.30 -15.98 4.92
C GLU A 38 3.97 -14.74 4.26
N PRO A 39 5.29 -14.76 4.04
CA PRO A 39 6.02 -13.59 3.53
C PRO A 39 5.57 -13.09 2.15
N HIS A 40 5.17 -13.98 1.23
CA HIS A 40 4.74 -13.58 -0.12
C HIS A 40 3.41 -12.82 -0.08
N GLN A 41 2.43 -13.31 0.67
CA GLN A 41 1.16 -12.61 0.94
C GLN A 41 1.39 -11.27 1.64
N ALA A 42 2.32 -11.20 2.58
CA ALA A 42 2.65 -9.95 3.26
C ALA A 42 3.18 -8.89 2.27
N LYS A 43 4.05 -9.29 1.34
CA LYS A 43 4.57 -8.40 0.28
C LYS A 43 3.45 -7.91 -0.64
N LEU A 44 2.58 -8.81 -1.11
CA LEU A 44 1.45 -8.42 -1.97
C LEU A 44 0.52 -7.42 -1.27
N LYS A 45 0.09 -7.71 -0.04
CA LYS A 45 -0.79 -6.79 0.72
C LYS A 45 -0.14 -5.43 0.96
N ALA A 46 1.15 -5.41 1.30
CA ALA A 46 1.89 -4.17 1.48
C ALA A 46 2.02 -3.36 0.18
N LEU A 47 2.19 -4.02 -0.96
CA LEU A 47 2.21 -3.40 -2.28
C LEU A 47 0.87 -2.70 -2.57
N TYR A 48 -0.25 -3.40 -2.35
CA TYR A 48 -1.60 -2.82 -2.56
C TYR A 48 -1.84 -1.59 -1.68
N ILE A 49 -1.51 -1.66 -0.38
CA ILE A 49 -1.63 -0.50 0.51
C ILE A 49 -0.76 0.67 0.02
N SER A 50 0.45 0.37 -0.46
CA SER A 50 1.36 1.41 -0.97
C SER A 50 0.83 2.07 -2.24
N ALA A 51 0.25 1.28 -3.16
CA ALA A 51 -0.40 1.78 -4.37
C ALA A 51 -1.60 2.67 -4.02
N GLU A 52 -2.45 2.23 -3.09
CA GLU A 52 -3.63 2.97 -2.63
C GLU A 52 -3.25 4.34 -2.03
N LEU A 53 -2.23 4.35 -1.16
CA LEU A 53 -1.73 5.58 -0.55
C LEU A 53 -1.08 6.53 -1.56
N LYS A 54 -0.51 6.01 -2.65
CA LYS A 54 0.06 6.81 -3.73
C LYS A 54 -1.06 7.38 -4.62
N GLY A 55 -2.04 6.56 -4.99
CA GLY A 55 -3.21 6.96 -5.77
C GLY A 55 -4.08 8.01 -5.08
N SER A 56 -4.27 7.87 -3.75
CA SER A 56 -4.99 8.86 -2.93
C SER A 56 -4.32 10.24 -2.87
N LYS A 57 -3.03 10.37 -3.24
CA LYS A 57 -2.35 11.66 -3.36
C LYS A 57 -2.49 12.29 -4.75
N VAL A 58 -2.95 11.53 -5.75
CA VAL A 58 -3.03 11.96 -7.16
C VAL A 58 -4.41 12.50 -7.52
N SER A 59 -5.48 12.18 -6.78
CA SER A 59 -6.81 12.74 -7.06
C SER A 59 -7.35 13.56 -5.89
N LYS A 60 -7.57 14.86 -6.15
CA LYS A 60 -8.45 15.72 -5.35
C LYS A 60 -9.90 15.22 -5.29
N ASP A 61 -10.23 14.15 -6.00
CA ASP A 61 -11.55 13.52 -6.07
C ASP A 61 -11.61 12.09 -5.49
N TYR A 62 -10.55 11.61 -4.81
CA TYR A 62 -10.62 10.30 -4.14
C TYR A 62 -11.48 10.38 -2.88
N GLN A 63 -12.67 9.77 -2.92
CA GLN A 63 -13.52 9.62 -1.73
C GLN A 63 -13.21 8.31 -0.99
N PRO A 64 -12.49 8.34 0.14
CA PRO A 64 -12.07 7.14 0.88
C PRO A 64 -13.21 6.41 1.60
N LYS A 65 -14.46 6.87 1.45
CA LYS A 65 -15.64 6.30 2.14
C LYS A 65 -16.16 5.02 1.47
N ASN A 66 -15.65 4.65 0.30
CA ASN A 66 -16.12 3.51 -0.49
C ASN A 66 -15.10 2.36 -0.61
N ILE A 67 -14.03 2.35 0.20
CA ILE A 67 -13.04 1.26 0.16
C ILE A 67 -13.64 0.02 0.85
N ASN A 68 -14.26 -0.86 0.07
CA ASN A 68 -14.66 -2.16 0.55
C ASN A 68 -13.49 -3.14 0.40
N LEU A 69 -12.82 -3.45 1.51
CA LEU A 69 -11.66 -4.34 1.55
C LEU A 69 -11.96 -5.78 1.07
N ASN A 70 -13.24 -6.15 0.94
CA ASN A 70 -13.70 -7.47 0.46
C ASN A 70 -14.19 -7.45 -1.00
N ASP A 71 -14.23 -6.28 -1.65
CA ASP A 71 -14.69 -6.15 -3.03
C ASP A 71 -13.48 -5.95 -3.97
N LEU A 72 -13.12 -7.01 -4.69
CA LEU A 72 -12.00 -7.02 -5.63
C LEU A 72 -12.17 -6.02 -6.78
N SER A 73 -13.40 -5.55 -7.07
CA SER A 73 -13.66 -4.55 -8.11
C SER A 73 -13.27 -3.12 -7.70
N THR A 74 -13.02 -2.90 -6.39
CA THR A 74 -12.51 -1.62 -5.88
C THR A 74 -11.04 -1.41 -6.25
N PHE A 75 -10.33 -2.49 -6.60
CA PHE A 75 -8.92 -2.42 -6.97
C PHE A 75 -8.79 -2.35 -8.50
N PRO A 76 -7.93 -1.47 -9.03
CA PRO A 76 -7.65 -1.44 -10.46
C PRO A 76 -7.10 -2.80 -10.90
N SER A 77 -7.63 -3.32 -12.01
CA SER A 77 -7.16 -4.58 -12.57
C SER A 77 -5.68 -4.48 -12.95
N ASP A 78 -4.96 -5.61 -12.91
CA ASP A 78 -3.53 -5.70 -13.25
C ASP A 78 -3.21 -5.09 -14.64
N GLU A 79 -4.18 -5.13 -15.55
CA GLU A 79 -4.08 -4.52 -16.88
C GLU A 79 -4.19 -2.99 -16.85
N ALA A 80 -5.07 -2.43 -16.03
CA ALA A 80 -5.19 -0.97 -15.86
C ALA A 80 -3.94 -0.38 -15.21
N LEU A 81 -3.39 -1.08 -14.20
CA LEU A 81 -2.16 -0.67 -13.51
C LEU A 81 -0.96 -0.71 -14.47
N ARG A 82 -0.87 -1.72 -15.34
CA ARG A 82 0.16 -1.81 -16.39
C ARG A 82 0.10 -0.65 -17.37
N ARG A 83 -1.11 -0.24 -17.80
CA ARG A 83 -1.28 0.89 -18.73
C ARG A 83 -0.92 2.23 -18.08
N GLU A 84 -1.26 2.42 -16.80
CA GLU A 84 -0.94 3.65 -16.07
C GLU A 84 0.56 3.77 -15.79
N ILE A 85 1.24 2.67 -15.47
CA ILE A 85 2.71 2.63 -15.33
C ILE A 85 3.40 2.87 -16.68
N ALA A 86 2.84 2.35 -17.78
CA ALA A 86 3.39 2.56 -19.12
C ALA A 86 3.14 3.97 -19.67
N GLY A 87 2.10 4.67 -19.21
CA GLY A 87 1.77 6.04 -19.63
C GLY A 87 2.47 7.15 -18.86
N GLY A 88 3.15 6.84 -17.75
CA GLY A 88 3.81 7.82 -16.87
C GLY A 88 5.26 8.16 -17.21
N ASP A 89 5.81 7.63 -18.32
CA ASP A 89 7.23 7.79 -18.69
C ASP A 89 7.40 8.35 -20.12
N ALA A 90 6.77 9.50 -20.39
CA ALA A 90 7.12 10.33 -21.53
C ALA A 90 7.56 11.71 -21.02
N PRO A 91 8.84 12.11 -21.19
CA PRO A 91 9.24 13.50 -21.05
C PRO A 91 9.00 14.22 -22.38
N ASP A 92 8.16 15.25 -22.36
CA ASP A 92 8.30 16.49 -23.14
C ASP A 92 7.48 17.62 -22.48
#